data_AF-A0A3C1XV72-F1
#
_entry.id   AF-A0A3C1XV72-F1
#
_cell.length_a   1.000
_cell.length_b   1.000
_cell.length_c   1.000
_cell.angle_alpha   90.00
_cell.angle_beta   90.00
_cell.angle_gamma   90.00
#
_symmetry.space_group_name_H-M   'P 1'
#
loop_
_entity.id
_entity.type
_entity.pdbx_description
1 polymer ?
#
loop_
_entity_poly.entity_id
_entity_poly.type
_entity_poly.pdbx_seq_one_letter_code
_entity_poly.pdbx_strand_id
1 'polypeptide(L)' 'MSATANAPTPLIDLRQVSKRFGERKIGAAGRAMQSLGLSKPPAITRAVDHVDLIVNPGEVVGLVGESGCG' A
#
# COMPACT_ATOMS: atom_id res chain seq x y z
N MET A 1 -24.01 21.35 -17.97
CA MET A 1 -23.03 21.26 -19.06
C MET A 1 -21.70 20.83 -18.47
N SER A 2 -21.35 19.55 -18.54
CA SER A 2 -19.96 19.11 -18.36
C SER A 2 -19.71 18.05 -19.40
N ALA A 3 -18.90 18.39 -20.40
CA ALA A 3 -18.47 17.47 -21.43
C ALA A 3 -17.59 16.41 -20.76
N THR A 4 -18.07 15.19 -20.63
CA THR A 4 -17.21 14.00 -20.53
C THR A 4 -16.60 13.76 -21.91
N ALA A 5 -15.70 14.67 -22.30
CA ALA A 5 -14.94 14.55 -23.52
C ALA A 5 -13.89 13.46 -23.29
N ASN A 6 -14.17 12.26 -23.82
CA ASN A 6 -13.23 11.28 -24.37
C ASN A 6 -11.78 11.38 -23.85
N ALA A 7 -11.59 11.28 -22.54
CA ALA A 7 -10.25 11.15 -21.97
C ALA A 7 -9.77 9.73 -22.29
N PRO A 8 -8.55 9.55 -22.82
CA PRO A 8 -8.03 8.23 -23.12
C PRO A 8 -8.07 7.37 -21.85
N THR A 9 -8.51 6.11 -21.98
CA THR A 9 -8.51 5.16 -20.86
C THR A 9 -7.09 5.09 -20.30
N PRO A 10 -6.88 5.40 -19.01
CA PRO A 10 -5.55 5.37 -18.43
C PRO A 10 -4.99 3.95 -18.48
N LEU A 11 -3.68 3.83 -18.72
CA LEU A 11 -2.97 2.56 -18.68
C LEU A 11 -2.85 2.05 -17.24
N ILE A 12 -2.66 2.96 -16.30
CA ILE A 12 -2.64 2.70 -14.85
C ILE A 12 -3.59 3.69 -14.18
N ASP A 13 -4.51 3.19 -13.34
CA ASP A 13 -5.36 3.98 -12.45
C ASP A 13 -5.34 3.30 -11.06
N LEU A 14 -4.43 3.74 -10.21
CA LEU A 14 -4.33 3.34 -8.81
C LEU A 14 -5.17 4.29 -7.97
N ARG A 15 -6.02 3.72 -7.12
CA ARG A 15 -6.85 4.47 -6.19
C ARG A 15 -6.70 3.93 -4.78
N GLN A 16 -6.30 4.80 -3.87
CA GLN A 16 -6.21 4.58 -2.43
C GLN A 16 -5.39 3.32 -2.09
N VAL A 17 -4.36 3.04 -2.89
CA VAL A 17 -3.56 1.83 -2.74
C VAL A 17 -2.72 1.95 -1.48
N SER A 18 -2.83 0.92 -0.62
CA SER A 18 -2.09 0.81 0.63
C SER A 18 -1.41 -0.55 0.71
N LYS A 19 -0.20 -0.61 1.26
CA LYS A 19 0.55 -1.86 1.45
C LYS A 19 1.19 -1.88 2.82
N ARG A 20 1.00 -3.00 3.52
CA ARG A 20 1.65 -3.30 4.80
C ARG A 20 2.36 -4.64 4.71
N PHE A 21 3.49 -4.75 5.39
CA PHE A 21 4.30 -5.96 5.52
C PHE A 21 4.47 -6.32 6.99
N GLY A 22 4.68 -7.61 7.28
CA GLY A 22 4.93 -8.10 8.64
C GLY A 22 3.68 -8.52 9.42
N GLU A 23 2.49 -8.38 8.83
CA GLU A 23 1.23 -8.87 9.42
C GLU A 23 1.22 -10.41 9.42
N ARG A 24 1.62 -11.03 10.54
CA ARG A 24 1.46 -12.47 10.77
C ARG A 24 0.17 -12.74 11.55
N LYS A 25 -0.62 -13.73 11.10
CA LYS A 25 -1.77 -14.23 11.86
C LYS A 25 -1.26 -14.91 13.14
N ILE A 26 -1.47 -14.25 14.27
CA ILE A 26 -1.18 -14.83 15.58
C ILE A 26 -2.36 -15.75 15.95
N GLY A 27 -2.10 -17.06 16.00
CA GLY A 27 -3.06 -18.06 16.47
C GLY A 27 -3.33 -17.95 17.97
N ALA A 28 -4.27 -18.76 18.50
CA ALA A 28 -4.67 -18.71 19.91
C ALA A 28 -3.51 -18.86 20.90
N ALA A 29 -2.58 -19.79 20.64
CA ALA A 29 -1.39 -19.99 21.47
C ALA A 29 -0.47 -18.75 21.46
N GLY A 30 -0.29 -18.11 20.31
CA GLY A 30 0.51 -16.89 20.20
C GLY A 30 -0.12 -15.70 20.92
N ARG A 31 -1.46 -15.60 20.93
CA ARG A 31 -2.18 -14.56 21.71
C ARG A 31 -1.99 -14.75 23.21
N ALA A 32 -2.04 -16.00 23.69
CA ALA A 32 -1.80 -16.31 25.09
C ALA A 32 -0.36 -15.97 25.53
N MET A 33 0.64 -16.29 24.70
CA MET A 33 2.02 -15.89 24.96
C MET A 33 2.21 -14.37 24.98
N GLN A 34 1.51 -13.65 24.10
CA GLN A 34 1.56 -12.18 24.04
C GLN A 34 0.90 -11.53 25.26
N SER A 35 -0.26 -12.04 25.71
CA SER A 35 -0.94 -11.53 26.92
C SER A 35 -0.15 -11.79 28.20
N LEU A 36 0.67 -12.85 28.23
CA LEU A 36 1.58 -13.16 29.33
C LEU A 36 2.93 -12.41 29.24
N GLY A 37 3.14 -11.60 28.20
CA GLY A 37 4.37 -10.81 28.00
C GLY A 37 5.58 -11.60 27.50
N LEU A 38 5.41 -12.86 27.08
CA LEU A 38 6.49 -13.73 26.58
C LEU A 38 6.78 -13.55 25.08
N SER A 39 6.13 -12.61 24.40
CA SER A 39 6.33 -12.41 22.96
C SER A 39 6.14 -10.95 22.55
N LYS A 40 7.02 -10.46 21.67
CA LYS A 40 6.90 -9.11 21.09
C LYS A 40 5.85 -9.10 19.97
N PRO A 41 5.05 -8.03 19.84
CA PRO A 41 4.17 -7.85 18.70
C PRO A 41 4.98 -7.89 17.38
N PRO A 42 4.36 -8.37 16.29
CA PRO A 42 5.01 -8.36 14.98
C PRO A 42 5.31 -6.91 14.56
N ALA A 43 6.51 -6.68 14.06
CA ALA A 43 6.84 -5.42 13.42
C ALA A 43 6.03 -5.32 12.12
N ILE A 44 5.14 -4.32 12.05
CA ILE A 44 4.34 -4.03 10.87
C ILE A 44 4.95 -2.80 10.20
N THR A 45 5.41 -2.96 8.97
CA THR A 45 5.92 -1.85 8.16
C THR A 45 4.83 -1.42 7.20
N ARG A 46 4.48 -0.13 7.24
CA ARG A 46 3.63 0.49 6.23
C ARG A 46 4.53 0.90 5.06
N ALA A 47 4.38 0.20 3.94
CA ALA A 47 5.10 0.47 2.72
C ALA A 47 4.53 1.70 2.02
N VAL A 48 3.29 1.61 1.55
CA VAL A 48 2.56 2.76 1.00
C VAL A 48 1.20 2.93 1.69
N ASP A 49 0.69 4.16 1.71
CA ASP A 49 -0.58 4.52 2.36
C ASP A 49 -1.41 5.41 1.45
N HIS A 50 -2.61 4.95 1.11
CA HIS A 50 -3.62 5.73 0.38
C HIS A 50 -3.07 6.46 -0.85
N VAL A 51 -2.29 5.77 -1.67
CA VAL A 51 -1.66 6.35 -2.86
C VAL A 51 -2.62 6.28 -4.05
N ASP A 52 -2.79 7.43 -4.70
CA ASP A 52 -3.44 7.56 -6.01
C ASP A 52 -2.38 7.82 -7.09
N LEU A 53 -2.46 7.13 -8.24
CA LEU A 53 -1.56 7.32 -9.37
C LEU A 53 -2.28 7.02 -10.67
N ILE A 54 -2.23 7.94 -11.62
CA ILE A 54 -2.74 7.75 -12.98
C ILE A 54 -1.56 7.80 -13.94
N VAL A 55 -1.47 6.86 -14.88
CA VAL A 55 -0.53 6.90 -15.99
C VAL A 55 -1.30 6.72 -17.30
N ASN A 56 -1.18 7.69 -18.20
CA ASN A 56 -1.89 7.68 -19.48
C ASN A 56 -1.11 6.92 -20.56
N PRO A 57 -1.77 6.46 -21.64
CA PRO A 57 -1.08 5.87 -22.78
C PRO A 57 -0.02 6.82 -23.37
N GLY A 58 1.21 6.35 -23.53
CA GLY A 58 2.34 7.15 -24.05
C GLY A 58 3.04 8.03 -23.02
N GLU A 59 2.56 8.07 -21.76
CA GLU A 59 3.19 8.79 -20.66
C GLU A 59 4.37 7.99 -20.08
N VAL A 60 5.47 8.67 -19.77
CA VAL A 60 6.63 8.09 -19.08
C VAL A 60 6.75 8.71 -17.70
N VAL A 61 6.62 7.88 -16.66
CA VAL A 61 6.71 8.29 -15.25
C VAL A 61 7.93 7.65 -14.60
N GLY A 62 8.80 8.48 -14.01
CA GLY A 62 9.91 8.03 -13.16
C GLY A 62 9.54 8.19 -11.68
N LEU A 63 9.43 7.07 -10.95
CA LEU A 63 9.26 7.09 -9.50
C LEU A 63 10.62 7.01 -8.83
N VAL A 64 10.93 7.97 -7.96
CA VAL A 64 12.21 8.05 -7.25
C VAL A 64 11.99 8.23 -5.75
N GLY A 65 12.95 7.77 -4.96
CA GLY A 65 12.93 7.95 -3.52
C GLY A 65 14.15 7.32 -2.85
N GLU A 66 14.37 7.69 -1.59
CA GLU A 66 15.43 7.14 -0.76
C GLU A 66 15.16 5.69 -0.36
N SER A 67 16.18 4.98 0.13
CA SER A 67 16.04 3.59 0.58
C SER A 67 14.94 3.46 1.64
N GLY A 68 13.88 2.71 1.33
CA GLY A 68 12.78 2.45 2.24
C GLY A 68 11.70 3.55 2.31
N CYS A 69 11.63 4.46 1.34
CA CYS A 69 10.60 5.50 1.30
C CYS A 69 9.18 4.99 1.02
N GLY A 70 9.06 3.74 0.56
CA GLY A 70 7.81 3.11 0.17
C GLY A 70 7.96 1.61 0.07
#